data_AF-A0A1V5XGV3-F1
#
_entry.id   AF-A0A1V5XGV3-F1
#
_cell.length_a   1.000
_cell.length_b   1.000
_cell.length_c   1.000
_cell.angle_alpha   90.00
_cell.angle_beta   90.00
_cell.angle_gamma   90.00
#
_symmetry.space_group_name_H-M   'P 1'
#
loop_
_entity.id
_entity.type
_entity.pdbx_description
1 polymer ?
#
loop_
_entity_poly.entity_id
_entity_poly.type
_entity_poly.pdbx_seq_one_letter_code
_entity_poly.pdbx_strand_id
1 'polypeptide(L)'
;MPNRSVLGNWRQLRLLFETMSICPWCKGNTPRAYDTCPLCGKNPHEHPSVSGGNFSSFDSFDDDDAGGLDVQGAIAPLSHADGPDSFGSHALDDAPQGVSLELDAPPLPSRRPLTPKSLSLSQQPSMPSPAVGSAPPAFDTFDLMILADFGPAPQKITEFPLYAIRVTSRRRELRKQAQLARHAFAQSEQAYHRALADMAEQVRPTLAAAKEFSPFLEPFERMEQQLENRFQALEQRNLEKQENTAVVDREIEALHDELNRKQADTQAAAMKLDQQKERLQRIEVAFRRAEIELRNAQTVARAAAGPEAKVALPQDAQKIRDLTSVLEERRQALEAPRAEVEQAQRVWNDADLELKAVQRRMAELQKKRRLIEQSYTKEIAIRTEGVAQAQLERQTALVALGSALLEGKPQLVPQALQQEIQTVRDTMARHEREQARLDNALTLADDEAVKKGWIILAAAVGIAFVLLVFLIAWLGRSEPPIGMNTSEAVNLAFVNGEAYRFFGNYPGFPA
;
A
#
# COMPACT_ATOMS: atom_id res chain seq x y z
N MET A 1 -3.50 -44.19 16.80
CA MET A 1 -3.84 -42.86 16.26
C MET A 1 -3.47 -41.80 17.30
N PRO A 2 -2.43 -41.00 17.09
CA PRO A 2 -2.20 -39.78 17.85
C PRO A 2 -2.35 -38.51 16.99
N ASN A 3 -2.64 -37.43 17.71
CA ASN A 3 -3.19 -36.16 17.26
C ASN A 3 -2.29 -35.32 16.35
N ARG A 4 -2.93 -34.73 15.34
CA ARG A 4 -2.55 -33.48 14.68
C ARG A 4 -2.59 -32.32 15.68
N SER A 5 -1.53 -31.51 15.80
CA SER A 5 -1.59 -30.06 16.12
C SER A 5 -0.21 -29.39 16.34
N VAL A 6 0.76 -29.57 15.42
CA VAL A 6 2.05 -28.85 15.46
C VAL A 6 2.21 -27.84 14.31
N LEU A 7 1.11 -27.41 13.67
CA LEU A 7 1.14 -26.44 12.56
C LEU A 7 0.53 -25.06 12.90
N GLY A 8 0.60 -24.65 14.16
CA GLY A 8 -0.07 -23.42 14.64
C GLY A 8 0.79 -22.15 14.76
N ASN A 9 2.12 -22.22 14.76
CA ASN A 9 2.96 -21.10 15.24
C ASN A 9 3.61 -20.19 14.19
N TRP A 10 3.40 -20.42 12.89
CA TRP A 10 3.95 -19.55 11.85
C TRP A 10 3.10 -18.29 11.56
N ARG A 11 1.89 -18.19 12.14
CA ARG A 11 1.04 -17.00 11.99
C ARG A 11 1.32 -15.90 13.03
N GLN A 12 1.93 -16.21 14.18
CA GLN A 12 2.22 -15.19 15.21
C GLN A 12 3.53 -14.45 14.99
N LEU A 13 4.52 -15.03 14.30
CA LEU A 13 5.71 -14.30 13.85
C LEU A 13 5.42 -13.30 12.72
N ARG A 14 4.22 -13.35 12.13
CA ARG A 14 3.75 -12.37 11.13
C ARG A 14 3.15 -11.10 11.75
N LEU A 15 2.90 -11.08 13.06
CA LEU A 15 2.30 -9.94 13.78
C LEU A 15 3.32 -9.09 14.54
N LEU A 16 4.61 -9.48 14.55
CA LEU A 16 5.72 -8.63 15.01
C LEU A 16 6.42 -7.88 13.86
N PHE A 17 5.92 -8.00 12.64
CA PHE A 17 6.08 -6.93 11.65
C PHE A 17 4.96 -5.92 11.90
N GLU A 18 5.12 -5.12 12.96
CA GLU A 18 4.56 -3.78 12.98
C GLU A 18 4.83 -3.16 11.61
N THR A 19 3.80 -2.62 10.97
CA THR A 19 3.90 -1.96 9.68
C THR A 19 4.93 -0.83 9.79
N MET A 20 6.19 -1.11 9.46
CA MET A 20 7.25 -0.13 9.40
C MET A 20 6.87 0.86 8.30
N SER A 21 6.77 2.13 8.67
CA SER A 21 6.57 3.22 7.74
C SER A 21 7.91 3.91 7.53
N ILE A 22 8.17 4.32 6.29
CA ILE A 22 9.36 5.12 5.99
C ILE A 22 9.01 6.57 6.27
N CYS A 23 9.73 7.21 7.19
CA CYS A 23 9.53 8.63 7.46
C CYS A 23 9.79 9.43 6.18
N PRO A 24 8.82 10.24 5.69
CA PRO A 24 8.99 10.95 4.42
C PRO A 24 10.10 12.02 4.48
N TRP A 25 10.40 12.54 5.67
CA TRP A 25 11.42 13.56 5.91
C TRP A 25 12.85 13.02 5.90
N CYS A 26 13.15 11.95 6.65
CA CYS A 26 14.52 11.45 6.82
C CYS A 26 14.78 10.07 6.19
N LYS A 27 13.74 9.44 5.61
CA LYS A 27 13.79 8.10 5.01
C LYS A 27 14.19 6.97 5.96
N GLY A 28 14.27 7.23 7.27
CA GLY A 28 14.47 6.20 8.29
C GLY A 28 13.21 5.35 8.48
N ASN A 29 13.40 4.07 8.78
CA ASN A 29 12.30 3.16 9.12
C ASN A 29 11.82 3.47 10.54
N THR A 30 10.53 3.78 10.68
CA THR A 30 9.91 4.07 11.97
C THR A 30 8.69 3.20 12.21
N PRO A 31 8.47 2.70 13.43
CA PRO A 31 7.22 2.06 13.82
C PRO A 31 6.06 3.04 13.60
N ARG A 32 4.92 2.57 13.08
CA ARG A 32 3.73 3.40 12.80
C ARG A 32 3.06 3.99 14.05
N ALA A 33 3.51 3.60 15.25
CA ALA A 33 2.90 3.93 16.52
C ALA A 33 3.28 5.32 17.09
N TYR A 34 4.07 6.11 16.37
CA TYR A 34 4.57 7.41 16.85
C TYR A 34 4.07 8.57 15.98
N ASP A 35 3.45 9.57 16.61
CA ASP A 35 3.01 10.82 15.97
C ASP A 35 4.19 11.68 15.48
N THR A 36 5.37 11.50 16.08
CA THR A 36 6.63 12.15 15.67
C THR A 36 7.72 11.12 15.41
N CYS A 37 8.49 11.33 14.34
CA CYS A 37 9.58 10.42 13.98
C CYS A 37 10.69 10.44 15.06
N PRO A 38 11.05 9.32 15.70
CA PRO A 38 12.08 9.29 16.73
C PRO A 38 13.49 9.60 16.21
N LEU A 39 13.71 9.53 14.89
CA LEU A 39 15.02 9.81 14.28
C LEU A 39 15.22 11.29 13.93
N CYS A 40 14.15 12.03 13.61
CA CYS A 40 14.26 13.42 13.14
C CYS A 40 13.34 14.42 13.85
N GLY A 41 12.48 13.96 14.77
CA GLY A 41 11.56 14.77 15.54
C GLY A 41 10.37 15.36 14.77
N LYS A 42 10.27 15.11 13.46
CA LYS A 42 9.22 15.69 12.60
C LYS A 42 8.00 14.77 12.50
N ASN A 43 6.81 15.38 12.43
CA ASN A 43 5.56 14.68 12.21
C ASN A 43 5.43 14.24 10.73
N PRO A 44 5.24 12.94 10.43
CA PRO A 44 5.04 12.46 9.07
C PRO A 44 3.81 13.03 8.36
N HIS A 45 2.76 13.40 9.10
CA HIS A 45 1.50 13.92 8.56
C HIS A 45 1.62 15.36 8.04
N GLU A 46 2.65 16.10 8.45
CA GLU A 46 2.94 17.47 8.00
C GLU A 46 3.80 17.52 6.73
N HIS A 47 4.17 16.36 6.15
CA HIS A 47 5.00 16.35 4.96
C HIS A 47 4.19 16.77 3.72
N PRO A 48 4.68 17.71 2.88
CA PRO A 48 3.93 18.26 1.73
C PRO A 48 3.49 17.24 0.68
N SER A 49 4.06 16.03 0.68
CA SER A 49 3.65 14.93 -0.20
C SER A 49 2.51 14.06 0.34
N VAL A 50 2.12 14.22 1.61
CA VAL A 50 1.02 13.47 2.24
C VAL A 50 -0.26 14.31 2.27
N SER A 51 -0.13 15.63 2.38
CA SER A 51 -1.24 16.61 2.37
C SER A 51 -1.93 16.80 1.01
N GLY A 52 -1.47 16.14 -0.06
CA GLY A 52 -2.07 16.21 -1.40
C GLY A 52 -2.87 14.97 -1.83
N GLY A 53 -2.96 13.92 -1.00
CA GLY A 53 -3.55 12.64 -1.39
C GLY A 53 -4.86 12.33 -0.66
N ASN A 54 -6.00 12.56 -1.31
CA ASN A 54 -7.30 12.02 -0.89
C ASN A 54 -7.25 10.49 -0.96
N PHE A 55 -7.04 9.82 0.18
CA PHE A 55 -7.23 8.38 0.34
C PHE A 55 -8.43 8.15 1.26
N SER A 56 -9.61 7.99 0.65
CA SER A 56 -10.83 7.60 1.35
C SER A 56 -10.94 6.08 1.46
N SER A 57 -10.80 5.55 2.67
CA SER A 57 -11.38 4.27 3.12
C SER A 57 -11.38 4.29 4.66
N PHE A 58 -12.50 4.68 5.29
CA PHE A 58 -13.67 3.89 5.72
C PHE A 58 -13.53 3.45 7.20
N ASP A 59 -14.51 3.89 8.00
CA ASP A 59 -14.74 3.75 9.45
C ASP A 59 -13.79 4.55 10.38
N SER A 60 -14.22 5.40 11.32
CA SER A 60 -15.52 5.58 11.99
C SER A 60 -15.51 6.88 12.84
N PHE A 61 -16.62 7.62 12.82
CA PHE A 61 -17.29 8.44 13.87
C PHE A 61 -16.53 9.37 14.84
N ASP A 62 -17.10 10.59 14.93
CA ASP A 62 -17.16 11.57 16.03
C ASP A 62 -15.88 12.26 16.53
N ASP A 63 -15.69 13.52 16.13
CA ASP A 63 -15.71 14.68 17.04
C ASP A 63 -15.53 15.99 16.24
N ASP A 64 -16.62 16.75 16.13
CA ASP A 64 -16.64 18.15 15.70
C ASP A 64 -16.28 19.04 16.89
N ASP A 65 -15.28 19.92 16.75
CA ASP A 65 -15.31 21.23 17.40
C ASP A 65 -14.56 22.30 16.60
N ALA A 66 -15.17 23.48 16.61
CA ALA A 66 -14.99 24.65 15.78
C ALA A 66 -13.61 25.35 15.84
N GLY A 67 -13.28 26.04 14.73
CA GLY A 67 -12.31 27.12 14.69
C GLY A 67 -12.26 27.80 13.32
N GLY A 68 -13.08 28.84 13.14
CA GLY A 68 -13.19 29.57 11.87
C GLY A 68 -12.00 30.47 11.54
N LEU A 69 -11.89 30.83 10.26
CA LEU A 69 -11.32 32.10 9.81
C LEU A 69 -11.73 32.38 8.34
N ASP A 70 -12.38 33.52 8.15
CA ASP A 70 -12.78 34.11 6.88
C ASP A 70 -11.57 34.49 6.02
N VAL A 71 -11.63 34.23 4.70
CA VAL A 71 -11.15 35.17 3.68
C VAL A 71 -12.03 35.07 2.42
N GLN A 72 -12.61 36.21 2.06
CA GLN A 72 -13.39 36.52 0.87
C GLN A 72 -12.51 36.70 -0.39
N GLY A 73 -13.09 36.44 -1.57
CA GLY A 73 -12.56 36.85 -2.88
C GLY A 73 -12.92 35.88 -4.00
N ALA A 74 -14.18 35.78 -4.43
CA ALA A 74 -14.80 36.60 -5.47
C ALA A 74 -14.52 36.15 -6.94
N ILE A 75 -15.55 35.51 -7.50
CA ILE A 75 -16.15 35.67 -8.85
C ILE A 75 -15.70 34.71 -9.99
N ALA A 76 -16.74 34.01 -10.47
CA ALA A 76 -16.92 33.03 -11.55
C ALA A 76 -17.04 33.71 -12.95
N PRO A 77 -17.70 33.20 -14.04
CA PRO A 77 -18.45 31.92 -14.25
C PRO A 77 -18.38 31.30 -15.68
N LEU A 78 -19.20 30.24 -15.87
CA LEU A 78 -19.91 29.73 -17.08
C LEU A 78 -19.58 28.25 -17.37
N SER A 79 -20.49 27.32 -17.68
CA SER A 79 -21.96 27.16 -17.62
C SER A 79 -22.27 25.73 -18.11
N HIS A 80 -23.37 25.14 -17.65
CA HIS A 80 -23.94 23.81 -17.95
C HIS A 80 -24.09 23.42 -19.44
N ALA A 81 -24.06 22.11 -19.77
CA ALA A 81 -25.30 21.31 -20.00
C ALA A 81 -25.02 19.91 -20.62
N ASP A 82 -25.55 18.89 -19.94
CA ASP A 82 -26.35 17.76 -20.44
C ASP A 82 -25.85 16.77 -21.53
N GLY A 83 -25.86 15.48 -21.20
CA GLY A 83 -25.86 14.33 -22.14
C GLY A 83 -27.22 14.16 -22.86
N PRO A 84 -27.46 13.06 -23.60
CA PRO A 84 -27.42 11.70 -23.05
C PRO A 84 -26.99 10.56 -24.01
N ASP A 85 -26.93 9.35 -23.45
CA ASP A 85 -26.63 8.05 -24.07
C ASP A 85 -27.57 7.62 -25.22
N SER A 86 -27.06 6.82 -26.16
CA SER A 86 -27.89 5.92 -26.97
C SER A 86 -27.13 4.66 -27.42
N PHE A 87 -27.76 3.52 -27.16
CA PHE A 87 -27.37 2.14 -27.48
C PHE A 87 -27.46 1.82 -28.99
N GLY A 88 -26.64 0.88 -29.46
CA GLY A 88 -26.85 0.23 -30.77
C GLY A 88 -25.77 -0.80 -31.11
N SER A 89 -26.16 -2.06 -31.12
CA SER A 89 -25.37 -3.29 -31.11
C SER A 89 -25.23 -4.00 -32.48
N HIS A 90 -24.36 -5.02 -32.49
CA HIS A 90 -24.16 -6.10 -33.49
C HIS A 90 -23.41 -5.72 -34.80
N ALA A 91 -22.47 -6.50 -35.35
CA ALA A 91 -22.38 -7.96 -35.43
C ALA A 91 -20.98 -8.47 -35.89
N LEU A 92 -20.60 -9.65 -35.38
CA LEU A 92 -19.95 -10.80 -36.09
C LEU A 92 -18.50 -10.64 -36.63
N ASP A 93 -17.55 -11.39 -36.05
CA ASP A 93 -17.08 -12.74 -36.44
C ASP A 93 -16.13 -12.73 -37.64
N ASP A 94 -14.84 -12.99 -37.39
CA ASP A 94 -14.04 -13.97 -38.15
C ASP A 94 -12.63 -14.12 -37.55
N ALA A 95 -12.38 -15.29 -36.96
CA ALA A 95 -11.04 -15.81 -36.75
C ALA A 95 -10.52 -16.42 -38.06
N PRO A 96 -9.19 -16.50 -38.22
CA PRO A 96 -8.66 -17.76 -38.73
C PRO A 96 -7.55 -18.34 -37.85
N GLN A 97 -7.65 -19.66 -37.70
CA GLN A 97 -6.68 -20.56 -37.11
C GLN A 97 -5.47 -20.78 -38.04
N GLY A 98 -4.31 -21.03 -37.43
CA GLY A 98 -3.43 -22.14 -37.81
C GLY A 98 -2.42 -21.91 -38.94
N VAL A 99 -1.16 -21.65 -38.55
CA VAL A 99 -0.01 -22.25 -39.24
C VAL A 99 1.01 -22.69 -38.18
N SER A 100 1.15 -24.01 -38.04
CA SER A 100 2.24 -24.66 -37.32
C SER A 100 3.54 -24.46 -38.09
N LEU A 101 4.57 -23.92 -37.43
CA LEU A 101 5.95 -24.05 -37.89
C LEU A 101 6.73 -24.84 -36.85
N GLU A 102 6.93 -26.11 -37.19
CA GLU A 102 7.94 -27.01 -36.64
C GLU A 102 9.33 -26.39 -36.85
N LEU A 103 10.10 -26.22 -35.78
CA LEU A 103 11.54 -26.00 -35.86
C LEU A 103 12.23 -26.86 -34.81
N ASP A 104 12.91 -27.89 -35.32
CA ASP A 104 13.74 -28.85 -34.60
C ASP A 104 14.79 -28.18 -33.70
N ALA A 105 14.78 -28.53 -32.42
CA ALA A 105 15.88 -28.28 -31.48
C ALA A 105 16.14 -29.56 -30.66
N PRO A 106 17.42 -29.95 -30.46
CA PRO A 106 17.79 -31.26 -29.92
C PRO A 106 17.40 -31.44 -28.43
N PRO A 107 17.24 -32.69 -27.96
CA PRO A 107 16.55 -33.00 -26.72
C PRO A 107 17.34 -32.59 -25.48
N LEU A 108 16.79 -31.63 -24.72
CA LEU A 108 17.18 -31.37 -23.32
C LEU A 108 16.70 -32.53 -22.43
N PRO A 109 17.54 -33.07 -21.54
CA PRO A 109 17.14 -34.16 -20.66
C PRO A 109 16.05 -33.71 -19.68
N SER A 110 15.00 -34.53 -19.65
CA SER A 110 13.82 -34.45 -18.79
C SER A 110 14.19 -34.18 -17.32
N ARG A 111 14.02 -32.94 -16.86
CA ARG A 111 14.06 -32.62 -15.42
C ARG A 111 12.71 -32.95 -14.79
N ARG A 112 12.66 -34.11 -14.16
CA ARG A 112 11.64 -34.47 -13.16
C ARG A 112 11.53 -33.37 -12.10
N PRO A 113 10.32 -33.12 -11.56
CA PRO A 113 10.17 -32.29 -10.37
C PRO A 113 10.91 -32.98 -9.21
N LEU A 114 12.02 -32.39 -8.79
CA LEU A 114 12.70 -32.76 -7.55
C LEU A 114 11.79 -32.29 -6.42
N THR A 115 11.05 -33.24 -5.85
CA THR A 115 10.61 -33.13 -4.46
C THR A 115 11.83 -32.83 -3.60
N PRO A 116 11.73 -31.96 -2.58
CA PRO A 116 12.82 -31.75 -1.65
C PRO A 116 12.97 -33.03 -0.83
N LYS A 117 13.75 -33.98 -1.35
CA LYS A 117 14.45 -34.95 -0.52
C LYS A 117 15.33 -34.10 0.39
N SER A 118 14.94 -34.09 1.66
CA SER A 118 15.83 -33.80 2.78
C SER A 118 17.25 -34.20 2.41
N LEU A 119 18.11 -33.20 2.21
CA LEU A 119 19.53 -33.42 2.33
C LEU A 119 19.71 -33.94 3.75
N SER A 120 19.90 -35.25 3.84
CA SER A 120 20.31 -35.94 5.04
C SER A 120 21.66 -35.36 5.40
N LEU A 121 21.63 -34.36 6.28
CA LEU A 121 22.76 -33.80 6.98
C LEU A 121 23.25 -34.90 7.93
N SER A 122 23.91 -35.90 7.36
CA SER A 122 24.57 -36.94 8.12
C SER A 122 25.85 -36.34 8.68
N GLN A 123 25.97 -36.39 10.01
CA GLN A 123 27.15 -36.07 10.81
C GLN A 123 27.45 -34.57 10.99
N GLN A 124 26.49 -33.82 11.55
CA GLN A 124 26.89 -32.87 12.60
C GLN A 124 27.23 -33.70 13.86
N PRO A 125 28.41 -33.55 14.48
CA PRO A 125 28.60 -34.07 15.82
C PRO A 125 27.53 -33.42 16.69
N SER A 126 26.69 -34.27 17.28
CA SER A 126 25.65 -33.88 18.22
C SER A 126 26.31 -33.21 19.41
N MET A 127 26.45 -31.88 19.31
CA MET A 127 26.75 -31.05 20.46
C MET A 127 25.60 -31.25 21.45
N PRO A 128 25.90 -31.51 22.74
CA PRO A 128 24.86 -31.70 23.73
C PRO A 128 23.98 -30.46 23.75
N SER A 129 22.68 -30.61 23.45
CA SER A 129 21.70 -29.59 23.79
C SER A 129 21.88 -29.29 25.28
N PRO A 130 22.08 -28.03 25.68
CA PRO A 130 21.98 -27.69 27.09
C PRO A 130 20.54 -28.04 27.48
N ALA A 131 20.41 -29.08 28.30
CA ALA A 131 19.14 -29.46 28.90
C ALA A 131 18.75 -28.34 29.86
N VAL A 132 18.09 -27.30 29.35
CA VAL A 132 17.31 -26.36 30.16
C VAL A 132 16.03 -27.10 30.55
N GLY A 133 16.21 -28.08 31.42
CA GLY A 133 15.18 -28.79 32.14
C GLY A 133 15.20 -28.36 33.60
N SER A 134 15.23 -27.06 33.87
CA SER A 134 14.92 -26.57 35.20
C SER A 134 13.42 -26.73 35.40
N ALA A 135 13.04 -27.61 36.32
CA ALA A 135 11.67 -27.68 36.83
C ALA A 135 11.15 -26.26 37.11
N PRO A 136 9.88 -25.94 36.78
CA PRO A 136 9.35 -24.61 37.02
C PRO A 136 9.61 -24.23 38.48
N PRO A 137 10.16 -23.02 38.74
CA PRO A 137 10.44 -22.60 40.10
C PRO A 137 9.17 -22.76 40.94
N ALA A 138 9.27 -23.49 42.05
CA ALA A 138 8.15 -23.69 42.96
C ALA A 138 7.81 -22.34 43.58
N PHE A 139 6.78 -21.67 43.05
CA PHE A 139 6.25 -20.44 43.62
C PHE A 139 5.28 -20.78 44.74
N ASP A 140 5.32 -20.00 45.83
CA ASP A 140 4.31 -20.07 46.86
C ASP A 140 2.95 -19.69 46.27
N THR A 141 1.95 -20.54 46.45
CA THR A 141 0.58 -20.31 45.97
C THR A 141 -0.03 -19.07 46.60
N PHE A 142 0.35 -18.74 47.84
CA PHE A 142 -0.11 -17.53 48.53
C PHE A 142 0.41 -16.26 47.85
N ASP A 143 1.70 -16.21 47.52
CA ASP A 143 2.31 -15.08 46.80
C ASP A 143 1.71 -14.88 45.40
N LEU A 144 1.36 -15.98 44.72
CA LEU A 144 0.69 -15.91 43.43
C LEU A 144 -0.75 -15.43 43.56
N MET A 145 -1.48 -15.81 44.62
CA MET A 145 -2.83 -15.30 44.89
C MET A 145 -2.81 -13.79 45.20
N ILE A 146 -1.83 -13.31 45.96
CA ILE A 146 -1.65 -11.88 46.22
C ILE A 146 -1.34 -11.13 44.91
N LEU A 147 -0.44 -11.68 44.08
CA LEU A 147 -0.11 -11.07 42.80
C LEU A 147 -1.32 -11.03 41.85
N ALA A 148 -2.08 -12.12 41.81
CA ALA A 148 -3.27 -12.24 40.99
C ALA A 148 -4.37 -11.26 41.41
N ASP A 149 -4.60 -11.10 42.71
CA ASP A 149 -5.58 -10.19 43.33
C ASP A 149 -6.99 -10.28 42.71
N PHE A 150 -7.45 -11.51 42.44
CA PHE A 150 -8.81 -11.76 41.95
C PHE A 150 -9.86 -11.68 43.07
N GLY A 151 -9.44 -11.82 44.33
CA GLY A 151 -10.32 -11.94 45.48
C GLY A 151 -11.00 -13.32 45.59
N PRO A 152 -11.75 -13.56 46.67
CA PRO A 152 -12.47 -14.82 46.86
C PRO A 152 -13.58 -15.00 45.82
N ALA A 153 -13.88 -16.24 45.48
CA ALA A 153 -15.01 -16.56 44.62
C ALA A 153 -16.33 -16.09 45.26
N PRO A 154 -17.26 -15.52 44.47
CA PRO A 154 -18.53 -15.01 44.98
C PRO A 154 -19.42 -16.14 45.49
N GLN A 155 -20.07 -15.92 46.63
CA GLN A 155 -21.01 -16.89 47.21
C GLN A 155 -22.46 -16.59 46.79
N LYS A 156 -22.77 -15.34 46.42
CA LYS A 156 -24.12 -14.90 46.05
C LYS A 156 -24.21 -14.59 44.56
N ILE A 157 -25.35 -14.94 43.94
CA ILE A 157 -25.62 -14.75 42.50
C ILE A 157 -25.41 -13.29 42.06
N THR A 158 -25.77 -12.32 42.90
CA THR A 158 -25.65 -10.88 42.60
C THR A 158 -24.20 -10.37 42.52
N GLU A 159 -23.24 -11.09 43.10
CA GLU A 159 -21.81 -10.69 43.12
C GLU A 159 -21.04 -11.22 41.91
N PHE A 160 -21.56 -12.24 41.21
CA PHE A 160 -20.91 -12.85 40.05
C PHE A 160 -20.62 -11.86 38.91
N PRO A 161 -21.53 -10.94 38.52
CA PRO A 161 -21.23 -9.96 37.47
C PRO A 161 -20.07 -9.03 37.84
N LEU A 162 -20.04 -8.53 39.07
CA LEU A 162 -18.97 -7.66 39.56
C LEU A 162 -17.63 -8.41 39.65
N TYR A 163 -17.64 -9.65 40.11
CA TYR A 163 -16.47 -10.52 40.12
C TYR A 163 -15.93 -10.75 38.69
N ALA A 164 -16.80 -11.04 37.72
CA ALA A 164 -16.41 -11.23 36.32
C ALA A 164 -15.76 -9.96 35.72
N ILE A 165 -16.30 -8.78 35.99
CA ILE A 165 -15.71 -7.50 35.55
C ILE A 165 -14.33 -7.29 36.19
N ARG A 166 -14.19 -7.52 37.51
CA ARG A 166 -12.91 -7.39 38.23
C ARG A 166 -11.85 -8.36 37.71
N VAL A 167 -12.19 -9.64 37.57
CA VAL A 167 -11.24 -10.65 37.09
C VAL A 167 -10.82 -10.36 35.66
N THR A 168 -11.75 -9.91 34.80
CA THR A 168 -11.41 -9.58 33.42
C THR A 168 -10.54 -8.32 33.29
N SER A 169 -10.80 -7.27 34.07
CA SER A 169 -9.92 -6.08 34.10
C SER A 169 -8.53 -6.44 34.65
N ARG A 170 -8.46 -7.19 35.75
CA ARG A 170 -7.20 -7.62 36.34
C ARG A 170 -6.41 -8.58 35.44
N ARG A 171 -7.08 -9.51 34.75
CA ARG A 171 -6.44 -10.37 33.73
C ARG A 171 -5.89 -9.57 32.56
N ARG A 172 -6.57 -8.51 32.12
CA ARG A 172 -6.03 -7.62 31.08
C ARG A 172 -4.75 -6.94 31.56
N GLU A 173 -4.72 -6.46 32.80
CA GLU A 173 -3.53 -5.84 33.38
C GLU A 173 -2.37 -6.83 33.54
N LEU A 174 -2.63 -8.00 34.14
CA LEU A 174 -1.61 -9.06 34.27
C LEU A 174 -1.09 -9.55 32.93
N ARG A 175 -1.92 -9.60 31.88
CA ARG A 175 -1.47 -9.93 30.52
C ARG A 175 -0.53 -8.87 29.95
N LYS A 176 -0.80 -7.58 30.18
CA LYS A 176 0.11 -6.51 29.77
C LYS A 176 1.46 -6.65 30.50
N GLN A 177 1.43 -6.90 31.80
CA GLN A 177 2.65 -7.13 32.59
C GLN A 177 3.41 -8.38 32.12
N ALA A 178 2.71 -9.48 31.85
CA ALA A 178 3.30 -10.70 31.31
C ALA A 178 3.92 -10.48 29.92
N GLN A 179 3.29 -9.67 29.06
CA GLN A 179 3.86 -9.29 27.76
C GLN A 179 5.16 -8.48 27.94
N LEU A 180 5.16 -7.49 28.83
CA LEU A 180 6.38 -6.73 29.14
C LEU A 180 7.49 -7.62 29.70
N ALA A 181 7.16 -8.53 30.61
CA ALA A 181 8.11 -9.48 31.18
C ALA A 181 8.67 -10.44 30.11
N ARG A 182 7.85 -10.92 29.17
CA ARG A 182 8.29 -11.72 28.02
C ARG A 182 9.24 -10.94 27.11
N HIS A 183 8.95 -9.67 26.85
CA HIS A 183 9.86 -8.82 26.08
C HIS A 183 11.19 -8.60 26.82
N ALA A 184 11.15 -8.33 28.12
CA ALA A 184 12.36 -8.19 28.94
C ALA A 184 13.18 -9.49 28.98
N PHE A 185 12.53 -10.64 29.13
CA PHE A 185 13.17 -11.95 29.07
C PHE A 185 13.84 -12.17 27.70
N ALA A 186 13.12 -12.00 26.60
CA ALA A 186 13.67 -12.16 25.26
C ALA A 186 14.85 -11.21 24.99
N GLN A 187 14.81 -9.97 25.49
CA GLN A 187 15.94 -9.04 25.40
C GLN A 187 17.15 -9.52 26.21
N SER A 188 16.93 -10.01 27.44
CA SER A 188 18.01 -10.54 28.29
C SER A 188 18.61 -11.84 27.76
N GLU A 189 17.80 -12.70 27.15
CA GLU A 189 18.24 -13.90 26.46
C GLU A 189 19.13 -13.53 25.26
N GLN A 190 18.69 -12.57 24.43
CA GLN A 190 19.52 -12.05 23.35
C GLN A 190 20.83 -11.43 23.85
N ALA A 191 20.80 -10.69 24.97
CA ALA A 191 22.01 -10.13 25.57
C ALA A 191 22.97 -11.23 26.06
N TYR A 192 22.44 -12.29 26.67
CA TYR A 192 23.22 -13.45 27.08
C TYR A 192 23.87 -14.16 25.88
N HIS A 193 23.10 -14.41 24.82
CA HIS A 193 23.64 -14.99 23.59
C HIS A 193 24.71 -14.11 22.93
N ARG A 194 24.51 -12.78 22.90
CA ARG A 194 25.54 -11.85 22.41
C ARG A 194 26.82 -11.93 23.24
N ALA A 195 26.70 -11.88 24.57
CA ALA A 195 27.85 -11.99 25.47
C ALA A 195 28.63 -13.31 25.27
N LEU A 196 27.93 -14.43 25.06
CA LEU A 196 28.56 -15.72 24.72
C LEU A 196 29.29 -15.68 23.38
N ALA A 197 28.66 -15.08 22.36
CA ALA A 197 29.27 -14.97 21.03
C ALA A 197 30.50 -14.05 21.04
N ASP A 198 30.41 -12.89 21.69
CA ASP A 198 31.49 -11.92 21.82
C ASP A 198 32.68 -12.51 22.60
N MET A 199 32.42 -13.23 23.68
CA MET A 199 33.46 -13.98 24.39
C MET A 199 34.11 -15.03 23.49
N ALA A 200 33.31 -15.80 22.73
CA ALA A 200 33.85 -16.80 21.82
C ALA A 200 34.75 -16.15 20.76
N GLU A 201 34.38 -14.99 20.22
CA GLU A 201 35.23 -14.22 19.29
C GLU A 201 36.52 -13.74 19.95
N GLN A 202 36.47 -13.22 21.18
CA GLN A 202 37.66 -12.74 21.91
C GLN A 202 38.65 -13.86 22.26
N VAL A 203 38.14 -15.05 22.58
CA VAL A 203 38.96 -16.21 22.96
C VAL A 203 39.47 -16.97 21.73
N ARG A 204 38.85 -16.78 20.56
CA ARG A 204 39.19 -17.46 19.29
C ARG A 204 40.67 -17.37 18.90
N PRO A 205 41.36 -16.20 18.96
CA PRO A 205 42.77 -16.11 18.61
C PRO A 205 43.66 -16.98 19.51
N THR A 206 43.33 -17.06 20.79
CA THR A 206 44.04 -17.90 21.78
C THR A 206 43.83 -19.39 21.48
N LEU A 207 42.62 -19.79 21.07
CA LEU A 207 42.34 -21.15 20.64
C LEU A 207 43.07 -21.50 19.34
N ALA A 208 43.11 -20.57 18.38
CA ALA A 208 43.79 -20.76 17.10
C ALA A 208 45.30 -20.96 17.26
N ALA A 209 45.92 -20.33 18.27
CA ALA A 209 47.33 -20.53 18.59
C ALA A 209 47.66 -21.96 19.09
N ALA A 210 46.67 -22.66 19.65
CA ALA A 210 46.83 -24.01 20.17
C ALA A 210 46.35 -25.07 19.15
N LYS A 211 47.29 -25.85 18.60
CA LYS A 211 47.01 -26.88 17.58
C LYS A 211 45.92 -27.88 17.96
N GLU A 212 45.75 -28.14 19.24
CA GLU A 212 44.73 -29.05 19.79
C GLU A 212 43.29 -28.63 19.46
N PHE A 213 43.04 -27.33 19.23
CA PHE A 213 41.71 -26.80 18.93
C PHE A 213 41.43 -26.62 17.43
N SER A 214 42.42 -26.88 16.57
CA SER A 214 42.29 -26.74 15.12
C SER A 214 41.09 -27.53 14.52
N PRO A 215 40.81 -28.79 14.91
CA PRO A 215 39.65 -29.53 14.41
C PRO A 215 38.29 -28.91 14.81
N PHE A 216 38.26 -28.16 15.91
CA PHE A 216 37.05 -27.48 16.38
C PHE A 216 36.83 -26.14 15.67
N LEU A 217 37.89 -25.47 15.24
CA LEU A 217 37.84 -24.17 14.55
C LEU A 217 37.66 -24.31 13.04
N GLU A 218 38.12 -25.41 12.43
CA GLU A 218 38.03 -25.62 10.97
C GLU A 218 36.59 -25.50 10.41
N PRO A 219 35.54 -26.09 11.03
CA PRO A 219 34.17 -25.89 10.57
C PRO A 219 33.73 -24.43 10.63
N PHE A 220 34.23 -23.69 11.62
CA PHE A 220 33.90 -22.27 11.81
C PHE A 220 34.55 -21.39 10.75
N GLU A 221 35.82 -21.62 10.42
CA GLU A 221 36.51 -20.93 9.34
C GLU A 221 35.82 -21.16 7.99
N ARG A 222 35.34 -22.38 7.72
CA ARG A 222 34.56 -22.68 6.51
C ARG A 222 33.25 -21.88 6.47
N MET A 223 32.57 -21.71 7.60
CA MET A 223 31.36 -20.87 7.69
C MET A 223 31.67 -19.39 7.43
N GLU A 224 32.77 -18.86 7.99
CA GLU A 224 33.19 -17.48 7.72
C GLU A 224 33.56 -17.26 6.25
N GLN A 225 34.29 -18.19 5.64
CA GLN A 225 34.59 -18.14 4.20
C GLN A 225 33.31 -18.19 3.35
N GLN A 226 32.33 -19.02 3.72
CA GLN A 226 31.04 -19.06 3.02
C GLN A 226 30.28 -17.75 3.16
N LEU A 227 30.28 -17.14 4.34
CA LEU A 227 29.66 -15.84 4.58
C LEU A 227 30.30 -14.75 3.72
N GLU A 228 31.63 -14.68 3.72
CA GLU A 228 32.40 -13.73 2.91
C GLU A 228 32.10 -13.91 1.40
N ASN A 229 32.12 -15.16 0.92
CA ASN A 229 31.77 -15.47 -0.47
C ASN A 229 30.34 -15.03 -0.82
N ARG A 230 29.37 -15.19 0.11
CA ARG A 230 27.99 -14.73 -0.10
C ARG A 230 27.90 -13.20 -0.13
N PHE A 231 28.64 -12.50 0.72
CA PHE A 231 28.73 -11.05 0.72
C PHE A 231 29.31 -10.51 -0.58
N GLN A 232 30.48 -11.00 -0.99
CA GLN A 232 31.11 -10.60 -2.25
C GLN A 232 30.20 -10.87 -3.45
N ALA A 233 29.52 -12.02 -3.47
CA ALA A 233 28.59 -12.36 -4.53
C ALA A 233 27.32 -11.48 -4.54
N LEU A 234 26.89 -10.95 -3.39
CA LEU A 234 25.81 -9.96 -3.29
C LEU A 234 26.28 -8.59 -3.80
N GLU A 235 27.47 -8.15 -3.38
CA GLU A 235 28.07 -6.88 -3.79
C GLU A 235 28.29 -6.83 -5.30
N GLN A 236 28.90 -7.86 -5.88
CA GLN A 236 29.08 -7.99 -7.33
C GLN A 236 27.75 -7.85 -8.09
N ARG A 237 26.67 -8.46 -7.59
CA ARG A 237 25.34 -8.33 -8.22
C ARG A 237 24.73 -6.96 -8.07
N ASN A 238 24.98 -6.25 -6.97
CA ASN A 238 24.58 -4.85 -6.83
C ASN A 238 25.32 -3.94 -7.82
N LEU A 239 26.62 -4.18 -8.03
CA LEU A 239 27.42 -3.45 -9.01
C LEU A 239 26.92 -3.73 -10.45
N GLU A 240 26.74 -5.00 -10.81
CA GLU A 240 26.19 -5.37 -12.12
C GLU A 240 24.81 -4.73 -12.37
N LYS A 241 23.95 -4.66 -11.35
CA LYS A 241 22.66 -3.95 -11.44
C LYS A 241 22.89 -2.48 -11.77
N GLN A 242 23.73 -1.79 -10.99
CA GLN A 242 23.99 -0.36 -11.16
C GLN A 242 24.53 -0.04 -12.55
N GLU A 243 25.50 -0.82 -13.03
CA GLU A 243 26.07 -0.66 -14.37
C GLU A 243 25.02 -0.85 -15.47
N ASN A 244 24.23 -1.92 -15.40
CA ASN A 244 23.20 -2.21 -16.39
C ASN A 244 22.07 -1.17 -16.40
N THR A 245 21.66 -0.67 -15.23
CA THR A 245 20.67 0.42 -15.15
C THR A 245 21.25 1.72 -15.68
N ALA A 246 22.51 2.04 -15.38
CA ALA A 246 23.15 3.26 -15.83
C ALA A 246 23.30 3.33 -17.36
N VAL A 247 23.54 2.19 -18.03
CA VAL A 247 23.56 2.14 -19.50
C VAL A 247 22.20 2.55 -20.08
N VAL A 248 21.11 1.98 -19.56
CA VAL A 248 19.75 2.31 -20.04
C VAL A 248 19.34 3.73 -19.66
N ASP A 249 19.74 4.21 -18.49
CA ASP A 249 19.47 5.58 -18.04
C ASP A 249 20.12 6.62 -18.97
N ARG A 250 21.37 6.38 -19.39
CA ARG A 250 22.04 7.24 -20.40
C ARG A 250 21.31 7.23 -21.75
N GLU A 251 20.82 6.06 -22.20
CA GLU A 251 20.03 5.96 -23.44
C GLU A 251 18.70 6.74 -23.33
N ILE A 252 18.05 6.68 -22.17
CA ILE A 252 16.81 7.44 -21.87
C ILE A 252 17.09 8.94 -21.87
N GLU A 253 18.15 9.39 -21.19
CA GLU A 253 18.55 10.79 -21.14
C GLU A 253 18.85 11.34 -22.54
N ALA A 254 19.60 10.59 -23.36
CA ALA A 254 19.90 10.98 -24.73
C ALA A 254 18.64 11.11 -25.61
N LEU A 255 17.66 10.22 -25.45
CA LEU A 255 16.37 10.31 -26.17
C LEU A 255 15.46 11.44 -25.67
N HIS A 256 15.66 11.93 -24.45
CA HIS A 256 14.82 12.98 -23.88
C HIS A 256 14.93 14.29 -24.66
N ASP A 257 16.16 14.67 -25.02
CA ASP A 257 16.42 15.85 -25.86
C ASP A 257 15.83 15.70 -27.27
N GLU A 258 15.95 14.51 -27.85
CA GLU A 258 15.34 14.22 -29.17
C GLU A 258 13.82 14.32 -29.10
N LEU A 259 13.19 13.78 -28.04
CA LEU A 259 11.76 13.86 -27.82
C LEU A 259 11.28 15.32 -27.73
N ASN A 260 11.98 16.14 -26.94
CA ASN A 260 11.64 17.56 -26.77
C ASN A 260 11.73 18.33 -28.10
N ARG A 261 12.77 18.06 -28.91
CA ARG A 261 12.91 18.65 -30.25
C ARG A 261 11.76 18.23 -31.16
N LYS A 262 11.45 16.93 -31.23
CA LYS A 262 10.35 16.44 -32.07
C LYS A 262 8.99 16.97 -31.63
N GLN A 263 8.74 17.11 -30.32
CA GLN A 263 7.53 17.75 -29.82
C GLN A 263 7.40 19.20 -30.29
N ALA A 264 8.49 19.97 -30.22
CA ALA A 264 8.50 21.35 -30.72
C ALA A 264 8.27 21.42 -32.23
N ASP A 265 8.89 20.52 -33.01
CA ASP A 265 8.68 20.43 -34.47
C ASP A 265 7.22 20.10 -34.82
N THR A 266 6.60 19.12 -34.13
CA THR A 266 5.19 18.77 -34.34
C THR A 266 4.25 19.93 -33.97
N GLN A 267 4.52 20.64 -32.87
CA GLN A 267 3.74 21.82 -32.48
C GLN A 267 3.85 22.94 -33.52
N ALA A 268 5.06 23.22 -34.01
CA ALA A 268 5.29 24.22 -35.04
C ALA A 268 4.58 23.85 -36.37
N ALA A 269 4.59 22.56 -36.74
CA ALA A 269 3.86 22.06 -37.91
C ALA A 269 2.33 22.18 -37.74
N ALA A 270 1.81 21.88 -36.54
CA ALA A 270 0.39 22.01 -36.22
C ALA A 270 -0.08 23.47 -36.33
N MET A 271 0.67 24.41 -35.74
CA MET A 271 0.36 25.84 -35.83
C MET A 271 0.33 26.35 -37.29
N LYS A 272 1.26 25.89 -38.13
CA LYS A 272 1.27 26.23 -39.57
C LYS A 272 0.05 25.66 -40.29
N LEU A 273 -0.32 24.41 -40.01
CA LEU A 273 -1.49 23.78 -40.59
C LEU A 273 -2.78 24.54 -40.24
N ASP A 274 -2.94 24.91 -38.96
CA ASP A 274 -4.11 25.68 -38.51
C ASP A 274 -4.17 27.05 -39.17
N GLN A 275 -3.03 27.75 -39.27
CA GLN A 275 -2.93 29.02 -39.99
C GLN A 275 -3.38 28.89 -41.46
N GLN A 276 -2.96 27.83 -42.16
CA GLN A 276 -3.38 27.62 -43.54
C GLN A 276 -4.85 27.23 -43.67
N LYS A 277 -5.39 26.44 -42.73
CA LYS A 277 -6.82 26.11 -42.68
C LYS A 277 -7.68 27.36 -42.48
N GLU A 278 -7.28 28.25 -41.57
CA GLU A 278 -7.97 29.52 -41.37
C GLU A 278 -7.94 30.39 -42.63
N ARG A 279 -6.78 30.48 -43.31
CA ARG A 279 -6.65 31.22 -44.56
C ARG A 279 -7.57 30.66 -45.64
N LEU A 280 -7.56 29.34 -45.83
CA LEU A 280 -8.44 28.66 -46.77
C LEU A 280 -9.91 28.93 -46.44
N GLN A 281 -10.31 28.82 -45.17
CA GLN A 281 -11.68 29.07 -44.73
C GLN A 281 -12.16 30.49 -45.07
N ARG A 282 -11.31 31.51 -44.86
CA ARG A 282 -11.64 32.90 -45.22
C ARG A 282 -11.90 33.07 -46.72
N ILE A 283 -11.09 32.42 -47.56
CA ILE A 283 -11.22 32.46 -49.02
C ILE A 283 -12.45 31.66 -49.48
N GLU A 284 -12.73 30.51 -48.86
CA GLU A 284 -13.95 29.72 -49.14
C GLU A 284 -15.23 30.47 -48.77
N VAL A 285 -15.24 31.22 -47.66
CA VAL A 285 -16.37 32.10 -47.31
C VAL A 285 -16.55 33.19 -48.36
N ALA A 286 -15.47 33.82 -48.83
CA ALA A 286 -15.53 34.81 -49.91
C ALA A 286 -16.05 34.21 -51.23
N PHE A 287 -15.62 32.99 -51.57
CA PHE A 287 -16.13 32.26 -52.74
C PHE A 287 -17.64 31.96 -52.61
N ARG A 288 -18.09 31.40 -51.48
CA ARG A 288 -19.51 31.11 -51.22
C ARG A 288 -20.38 32.37 -51.27
N ARG A 289 -19.88 33.50 -50.78
CA ARG A 289 -20.58 34.79 -50.87
C ARG A 289 -20.78 35.22 -52.33
N ALA A 290 -19.77 35.11 -53.18
CA ALA A 290 -19.89 35.43 -54.61
C ALA A 290 -20.88 34.49 -55.32
N GLU A 291 -20.93 33.22 -54.94
CA GLU A 291 -21.92 32.26 -55.47
C GLU A 291 -23.36 32.66 -55.13
N ILE A 292 -23.61 33.09 -53.88
CA ILE A 292 -24.91 33.60 -53.45
C ILE A 292 -25.27 34.88 -54.20
N GLU A 293 -24.33 35.81 -54.38
CA GLU A 293 -24.55 37.06 -55.12
C GLU A 293 -24.93 36.78 -56.59
N LEU A 294 -24.25 35.82 -57.25
CA LEU A 294 -24.59 35.38 -58.60
C LEU A 294 -25.98 34.74 -58.66
N ARG A 295 -26.30 33.84 -57.72
CA ARG A 295 -27.62 33.19 -57.63
C ARG A 295 -28.75 34.20 -57.42
N ASN A 296 -28.52 35.19 -56.56
CA ASN A 296 -29.46 36.27 -56.31
C ASN A 296 -29.64 37.15 -57.56
N ALA A 297 -28.55 37.51 -58.25
CA ALA A 297 -28.62 38.27 -59.50
C ALA A 297 -29.40 37.52 -60.60
N GLN A 298 -29.18 36.21 -60.74
CA GLN A 298 -29.94 35.36 -61.67
C GLN A 298 -31.43 35.30 -61.32
N THR A 299 -31.77 35.26 -60.02
CA THR A 299 -33.15 35.20 -59.54
C THR A 299 -33.87 36.53 -59.82
N VAL A 300 -33.22 37.66 -59.53
CA VAL A 300 -33.75 39.00 -59.82
C VAL A 300 -33.92 39.22 -61.33
N ALA A 301 -32.95 38.83 -62.14
CA ALA A 301 -33.04 38.96 -63.60
C ALA A 301 -34.20 38.14 -64.20
N ARG A 302 -34.47 36.93 -63.67
CA ARG A 302 -35.63 36.11 -64.06
C ARG A 302 -36.95 36.76 -63.65
N ALA A 303 -37.01 37.33 -62.45
CA ALA A 303 -38.19 38.03 -61.96
C ALA A 303 -38.49 39.32 -62.76
N ALA A 304 -37.45 40.07 -63.16
CA ALA A 304 -37.57 41.31 -63.93
C ALA A 304 -37.95 41.08 -65.40
N ALA A 305 -37.57 39.96 -65.99
CA ALA A 305 -37.92 39.60 -67.37
C ALA A 305 -39.40 39.16 -67.52
N GLY A 306 -40.03 38.64 -66.46
CA GLY A 306 -41.38 38.07 -66.50
C GLY A 306 -41.42 36.61 -67.01
N PRO A 307 -42.51 35.86 -66.77
CA PRO A 307 -42.57 34.41 -66.99
C PRO A 307 -42.46 33.97 -68.46
N GLU A 308 -42.71 34.87 -69.41
CA GLU A 308 -42.71 34.58 -70.85
C GLU A 308 -41.47 35.12 -71.60
N ALA A 309 -40.63 35.94 -70.96
CA ALA A 309 -39.45 36.50 -71.60
C ALA A 309 -38.28 35.53 -71.56
N LYS A 310 -37.79 35.15 -72.76
CA LYS A 310 -36.66 34.23 -72.92
C LYS A 310 -35.28 34.89 -72.73
N VAL A 311 -35.23 36.23 -72.58
CA VAL A 311 -33.97 37.00 -72.56
C VAL A 311 -34.04 38.05 -71.46
N ALA A 312 -33.02 38.08 -70.60
CA ALA A 312 -32.87 39.06 -69.53
C ALA A 312 -32.60 40.48 -70.08
N LEU A 313 -32.96 41.52 -69.32
CA LEU A 313 -32.65 42.90 -69.70
C LEU A 313 -31.13 43.09 -69.85
N PRO A 314 -30.66 43.95 -70.78
CA PRO A 314 -29.23 44.12 -71.07
C PRO A 314 -28.35 44.47 -69.85
N GLN A 315 -28.89 45.24 -68.90
CA GLN A 315 -28.20 45.62 -67.66
C GLN A 315 -28.01 44.43 -66.71
N ASP A 316 -29.03 43.58 -66.58
CA ASP A 316 -28.97 42.38 -65.75
C ASP A 316 -28.07 41.31 -66.38
N ALA A 317 -28.09 41.19 -67.70
CA ALA A 317 -27.19 40.32 -68.45
C ALA A 317 -25.71 40.72 -68.27
N GLN A 318 -25.41 42.02 -68.20
CA GLN A 318 -24.05 42.50 -67.91
C GLN A 318 -23.63 42.16 -66.49
N LYS A 319 -24.47 42.44 -65.50
CA LYS A 319 -24.19 42.14 -64.08
C LYS A 319 -23.95 40.64 -63.83
N ILE A 320 -24.70 39.77 -64.50
CA ILE A 320 -24.48 38.31 -64.42
C ILE A 320 -23.13 37.92 -65.02
N ARG A 321 -22.72 38.51 -66.16
CA ARG A 321 -21.41 38.27 -66.76
C ARG A 321 -20.26 38.71 -65.84
N ASP A 322 -20.37 39.90 -65.25
CA ASP A 322 -19.37 40.43 -64.33
C ASP A 322 -19.26 39.59 -63.04
N LEU A 323 -20.37 39.11 -62.49
CA LEU A 323 -20.35 38.21 -61.33
C LEU A 323 -19.82 36.81 -61.67
N THR A 324 -20.03 36.35 -62.91
CA THR A 324 -19.50 35.06 -63.39
C THR A 324 -17.97 35.12 -63.49
N SER A 325 -17.40 36.20 -64.04
CA SER A 325 -15.95 36.36 -64.12
C SER A 325 -15.31 36.47 -62.73
N VAL A 326 -15.94 37.21 -61.80
CA VAL A 326 -15.49 37.29 -60.39
C VAL A 326 -15.53 35.93 -59.70
N LEU A 327 -16.53 35.09 -59.99
CA LEU A 327 -16.63 33.75 -59.42
C LEU A 327 -15.55 32.81 -59.97
N GLU A 328 -15.25 32.88 -61.27
CA GLU A 328 -14.15 32.13 -61.89
C GLU A 328 -12.78 32.53 -61.32
N GLU A 329 -12.53 33.83 -61.15
CA GLU A 329 -11.30 34.34 -60.51
C GLU A 329 -11.17 33.81 -59.08
N ARG A 330 -12.25 33.86 -58.28
CA ARG A 330 -12.25 33.33 -56.92
C ARG A 330 -12.12 31.81 -56.86
N ARG A 331 -12.63 31.09 -57.87
CA ARG A 331 -12.46 29.64 -57.99
C ARG A 331 -10.99 29.27 -58.20
N GLN A 332 -10.30 29.99 -59.08
CA GLN A 332 -8.85 29.82 -59.29
C GLN A 332 -8.07 30.20 -58.02
N ALA A 333 -8.49 31.25 -57.31
CA ALA A 333 -7.87 31.68 -56.06
C ALA A 333 -8.00 30.65 -54.90
N LEU A 334 -8.85 29.62 -55.01
CA LEU A 334 -8.95 28.52 -54.04
C LEU A 334 -7.91 27.42 -54.25
N GLU A 335 -7.35 27.28 -55.44
CA GLU A 335 -6.46 26.15 -55.77
C GLU A 335 -5.16 26.21 -54.94
N ALA A 336 -4.52 27.37 -54.88
CA ALA A 336 -3.28 27.55 -54.12
C ALA A 336 -3.44 27.33 -52.60
N PRO A 337 -4.42 27.95 -51.90
CA PRO A 337 -4.63 27.70 -50.48
C PRO A 337 -4.99 26.24 -50.15
N ARG A 338 -5.70 25.54 -51.05
CA ARG A 338 -5.99 24.10 -50.87
C ARG A 338 -4.72 23.26 -50.96
N ALA A 339 -3.87 23.53 -51.93
CA ALA A 339 -2.57 22.87 -52.06
C ALA A 339 -1.66 23.17 -50.85
N GLU A 340 -1.65 24.41 -50.35
CA GLU A 340 -0.90 24.80 -49.14
C GLU A 340 -1.38 24.05 -47.89
N VAL A 341 -2.70 23.89 -47.70
CA VAL A 341 -3.26 23.10 -46.59
C VAL A 341 -2.88 21.62 -46.73
N GLU A 342 -2.97 21.05 -47.93
CA GLU A 342 -2.59 19.66 -48.17
C GLU A 342 -1.11 19.44 -47.87
N GLN A 343 -0.24 20.35 -48.30
CA GLN A 343 1.19 20.29 -48.01
C GLN A 343 1.47 20.43 -46.51
N ALA A 344 0.84 21.38 -45.82
CA ALA A 344 0.99 21.55 -44.38
C ALA A 344 0.49 20.32 -43.61
N GLN A 345 -0.58 19.67 -44.07
CA GLN A 345 -1.11 18.45 -43.47
C GLN A 345 -0.14 17.28 -43.60
N ARG A 346 0.54 17.14 -44.74
CA ARG A 346 1.59 16.12 -44.93
C ARG A 346 2.76 16.36 -43.98
N VAL A 347 3.25 17.60 -43.88
CA VAL A 347 4.35 17.96 -42.96
C VAL A 347 3.98 17.67 -41.50
N TRP A 348 2.74 17.96 -41.09
CA TRP A 348 2.28 17.62 -39.74
C TRP A 348 2.18 16.11 -39.52
N ASN A 349 1.65 15.35 -40.49
CA ASN A 349 1.57 13.88 -40.39
C ASN A 349 2.97 13.26 -40.26
N ASP A 350 3.95 13.74 -41.03
CA ASP A 350 5.34 13.26 -40.98
C ASP A 350 5.98 13.58 -39.62
N ALA A 351 5.82 14.80 -39.11
CA ALA A 351 6.32 15.20 -37.80
C ALA A 351 5.67 14.41 -36.65
N ASP A 352 4.36 14.15 -36.71
CA ASP A 352 3.63 13.33 -35.74
C ASP A 352 4.08 11.86 -35.76
N LEU A 353 4.34 11.31 -36.96
CA LEU A 353 4.87 9.96 -37.10
C LEU A 353 6.26 9.82 -36.46
N GLU A 354 7.16 10.78 -36.70
CA GLU A 354 8.49 10.82 -36.09
C GLU A 354 8.42 10.96 -34.56
N LEU A 355 7.55 11.84 -34.06
CA LEU A 355 7.32 11.99 -32.62
C LEU A 355 6.86 10.67 -31.99
N LYS A 356 5.88 10.00 -32.60
CA LYS A 356 5.39 8.68 -32.14
C LYS A 356 6.48 7.62 -32.17
N ALA A 357 7.39 7.65 -33.15
CA ALA A 357 8.51 6.72 -33.21
C ALA A 357 9.47 6.92 -32.03
N VAL A 358 9.82 8.16 -31.69
CA VAL A 358 10.66 8.47 -30.53
C VAL A 358 9.97 8.12 -29.21
N GLN A 359 8.67 8.41 -29.09
CA GLN A 359 7.87 8.03 -27.91
C GLN A 359 7.83 6.51 -27.69
N ARG A 360 7.71 5.71 -28.77
CA ARG A 360 7.76 4.24 -28.68
C ARG A 360 9.13 3.76 -28.18
N ARG A 361 10.22 4.28 -28.73
CA ARG A 361 11.58 3.96 -28.29
C ARG A 361 11.80 4.31 -26.80
N MET A 362 11.32 5.48 -26.37
CA MET A 362 11.35 5.89 -24.96
C MET A 362 10.58 4.89 -24.07
N ALA A 363 9.37 4.50 -24.47
CA ALA A 363 8.58 3.53 -23.73
C ALA A 363 9.25 2.14 -23.68
N GLU A 364 9.90 1.70 -24.76
CA GLU A 364 10.67 0.45 -24.82
C GLU A 364 11.86 0.48 -23.86
N LEU A 365 12.63 1.56 -23.82
CA LEU A 365 13.74 1.72 -22.87
C LEU A 365 13.26 1.77 -21.42
N GLN A 366 12.17 2.49 -21.14
CA GLN A 366 11.56 2.50 -19.80
C GLN A 366 11.09 1.11 -19.39
N LYS A 367 10.51 0.34 -20.32
CA LYS A 367 10.13 -1.06 -20.07
C LYS A 367 11.37 -1.93 -19.81
N LYS A 368 12.43 -1.79 -20.61
CA LYS A 368 13.71 -2.49 -20.44
C LYS A 368 14.33 -2.20 -19.06
N ARG A 369 14.36 -0.93 -18.65
CA ARG A 369 14.81 -0.49 -17.33
C ARG A 369 14.03 -1.17 -16.21
N ARG A 370 12.70 -1.15 -16.28
CA ARG A 370 11.83 -1.82 -15.28
C ARG A 370 12.07 -3.33 -15.22
N LEU A 371 12.28 -3.99 -16.37
CA LEU A 371 12.56 -5.42 -16.41
C LEU A 371 13.90 -5.76 -15.75
N ILE A 372 14.94 -4.96 -16.00
CA ILE A 372 16.25 -5.07 -15.33
C ILE A 372 16.07 -4.88 -13.82
N GLU A 373 15.39 -3.82 -13.39
CA GLU A 373 15.16 -3.58 -11.96
C GLU A 373 14.41 -4.74 -11.29
N GLN A 374 13.38 -5.28 -11.93
CA GLN A 374 12.60 -6.40 -11.40
C GLN A 374 13.42 -7.70 -11.32
N SER A 375 14.25 -8.01 -12.31
CA SER A 375 15.09 -9.22 -12.29
C SER A 375 16.11 -9.13 -11.16
N TYR A 376 16.85 -8.01 -11.07
CA TYR A 376 17.87 -7.83 -10.05
C TYR A 376 17.28 -7.71 -8.64
N THR A 377 16.10 -7.10 -8.46
CA THR A 377 15.47 -6.99 -7.13
C THR A 377 15.16 -8.36 -6.54
N LYS A 378 14.67 -9.30 -7.36
CA LYS A 378 14.41 -10.67 -6.92
C LYS A 378 15.71 -11.41 -6.56
N GLU A 379 16.73 -11.30 -7.40
CA GLU A 379 18.02 -11.95 -7.15
C GLU A 379 18.74 -11.39 -5.91
N ILE A 380 18.74 -10.06 -5.76
CA ILE A 380 19.31 -9.37 -4.60
C ILE A 380 18.55 -9.79 -3.33
N ALA A 381 17.22 -9.87 -3.36
CA ALA A 381 16.45 -10.30 -2.19
C ALA A 381 16.85 -11.72 -1.72
N ILE A 382 16.94 -12.67 -2.65
CA ILE A 382 17.37 -14.05 -2.34
C ILE A 382 18.79 -14.08 -1.78
N ARG A 383 19.71 -13.29 -2.34
CA ARG A 383 21.10 -13.22 -1.88
C ARG A 383 21.23 -12.57 -0.51
N THR A 384 20.49 -11.49 -0.27
CA THR A 384 20.42 -10.81 1.04
C THR A 384 19.88 -11.75 2.11
N GLU A 385 18.83 -12.52 1.81
CA GLU A 385 18.34 -13.58 2.71
C GLU A 385 19.40 -14.65 2.96
N GLY A 386 20.11 -15.09 1.92
CA GLY A 386 21.23 -16.03 2.04
C GLY A 386 22.39 -15.52 2.89
N VAL A 387 22.70 -14.22 2.83
CA VAL A 387 23.69 -13.57 3.70
C VAL A 387 23.17 -13.53 5.14
N ALA A 388 21.94 -13.07 5.36
CA ALA A 388 21.34 -13.02 6.70
C ALA A 388 21.29 -14.40 7.36
N GLN A 389 20.96 -15.44 6.61
CA GLN A 389 20.99 -16.82 7.08
C GLN A 389 22.41 -17.25 7.46
N ALA A 390 23.42 -16.97 6.63
CA ALA A 390 24.82 -17.29 6.96
C ALA A 390 25.32 -16.53 8.20
N GLN A 391 24.89 -15.28 8.39
CA GLN A 391 25.21 -14.52 9.60
C GLN A 391 24.59 -15.15 10.85
N LEU A 392 23.34 -15.60 10.75
CA LEU A 392 22.66 -16.30 11.84
C LEU A 392 23.35 -17.64 12.16
N GLU A 393 23.73 -18.41 11.13
CA GLU A 393 24.49 -19.66 11.27
C GLU A 393 25.85 -19.40 11.96
N ARG A 394 26.57 -18.35 11.56
CA ARG A 394 27.82 -17.92 12.23
C ARG A 394 27.57 -17.54 13.69
N GLN A 395 26.55 -16.73 13.97
CA GLN A 395 26.26 -16.27 15.33
C GLN A 395 25.86 -17.43 16.24
N THR A 396 25.00 -18.32 15.78
CA THR A 396 24.60 -19.52 16.52
C THR A 396 25.78 -20.45 16.78
N ALA A 397 26.69 -20.61 15.83
CA ALA A 397 27.94 -21.34 16.03
C ALA A 397 28.85 -20.68 17.09
N LEU A 398 28.96 -19.34 17.10
CA LEU A 398 29.70 -18.60 18.12
C LEU A 398 29.10 -18.77 19.52
N VAL A 399 27.78 -18.69 19.64
CA VAL A 399 27.07 -18.96 20.90
C VAL A 399 27.35 -20.37 21.40
N ALA A 400 27.26 -21.36 20.52
CA ALA A 400 27.52 -22.76 20.87
C ALA A 400 28.97 -22.97 21.31
N LEU A 401 29.93 -22.35 20.62
CA LEU A 401 31.34 -22.35 21.01
C LEU A 401 31.54 -21.70 22.38
N GLY A 402 30.95 -20.53 22.62
CA GLY A 402 31.02 -19.83 23.90
C GLY A 402 30.46 -20.66 25.05
N SER A 403 29.29 -21.26 24.85
CA SER A 403 28.69 -22.16 25.85
C SER A 403 29.59 -23.37 26.14
N ALA A 404 30.13 -24.01 25.10
CA ALA A 404 31.01 -25.17 25.26
C ALA A 404 32.33 -24.82 25.97
N LEU A 405 32.86 -23.62 25.77
CA LEU A 405 34.06 -23.13 26.47
C LEU A 405 33.79 -22.92 27.95
N LEU A 406 32.67 -22.31 28.33
CA LEU A 406 32.32 -22.10 29.74
C LEU A 406 32.04 -23.41 30.47
N GLU A 407 31.36 -24.36 29.84
CA GLU A 407 31.03 -25.65 30.45
C GLU A 407 32.22 -26.61 30.49
N GLY A 408 32.99 -26.70 29.40
CA GLY A 408 34.04 -27.72 29.24
C GLY A 408 35.43 -27.26 29.65
N LYS A 409 35.80 -26.01 29.38
CA LYS A 409 37.18 -25.50 29.60
C LYS A 409 37.18 -24.03 30.08
N PRO A 410 36.57 -23.70 31.23
CA PRO A 410 36.45 -22.32 31.70
C PRO A 410 37.81 -21.63 31.92
N GLN A 411 38.85 -22.39 32.24
CA GLN A 411 40.22 -21.90 32.41
C GLN A 411 40.84 -21.24 31.16
N LEU A 412 40.26 -21.44 29.96
CA LEU A 412 40.69 -20.75 28.74
C LEU A 412 40.02 -19.37 28.56
N VAL A 413 38.98 -19.08 29.34
CA VAL A 413 38.23 -17.83 29.29
C VAL A 413 38.79 -16.88 30.37
N PRO A 414 39.14 -15.63 30.03
CA PRO A 414 39.50 -14.62 31.03
C PRO A 414 38.45 -14.46 32.13
N GLN A 415 38.88 -14.40 33.40
CA GLN A 415 37.97 -14.31 34.55
C GLN A 415 37.01 -13.11 34.48
N ALA A 416 37.46 -11.98 33.92
CA ALA A 416 36.61 -10.80 33.75
C ALA A 416 35.39 -11.10 32.87
N LEU A 417 35.58 -11.81 31.73
CA LEU A 417 34.49 -12.18 30.82
C LEU A 417 33.56 -13.23 31.45
N GLN A 418 34.10 -14.15 32.24
CA GLN A 418 33.27 -15.12 32.97
C GLN A 418 32.33 -14.41 33.96
N GLN A 419 32.84 -13.43 34.70
CA GLN A 419 32.03 -12.64 35.64
C GLN A 419 30.96 -11.85 34.90
N GLU A 420 31.30 -11.20 33.80
CA GLU A 420 30.34 -10.46 32.97
C GLU A 420 29.20 -11.37 32.48
N ILE A 421 29.52 -12.52 31.88
CA ILE A 421 28.51 -13.47 31.40
C ILE A 421 27.65 -14.00 32.53
N GLN A 422 28.24 -14.24 33.71
CA GLN A 422 27.48 -14.64 34.89
C GLN A 422 26.48 -13.55 35.31
N THR A 423 26.87 -12.28 35.30
CA THR A 423 25.92 -11.19 35.61
C THR A 423 24.76 -11.13 34.62
N VAL A 424 25.02 -11.32 33.32
CA VAL A 424 23.98 -11.33 32.29
C VAL A 424 23.09 -12.59 32.40
N ARG A 425 23.67 -13.73 32.78
CA ARG A 425 22.91 -14.95 33.06
C ARG A 425 21.98 -14.78 34.26
N ASP A 426 22.46 -14.11 35.31
CA ASP A 426 21.68 -13.85 36.51
C ASP A 426 20.52 -12.88 36.24
N THR A 427 20.71 -11.86 35.39
CA THR A 427 19.62 -10.96 34.98
C THR A 427 18.60 -11.70 34.12
N MET A 428 19.04 -12.53 33.18
CA MET A 428 18.15 -13.39 32.38
C MET A 428 17.31 -14.32 33.27
N ALA A 429 17.93 -14.99 34.24
CA ALA A 429 17.23 -15.87 35.18
C ALA A 429 16.20 -15.11 36.06
N ARG A 430 16.45 -13.82 36.38
CA ARG A 430 15.46 -12.99 37.10
C ARG A 430 14.24 -12.71 36.22
N HIS A 431 14.45 -12.33 34.96
CA HIS A 431 13.34 -12.07 34.03
C HIS A 431 12.55 -13.33 33.70
N GLU A 432 13.21 -14.48 33.57
CA GLU A 432 12.55 -15.77 33.38
C GLU A 432 11.61 -16.10 34.55
N ARG A 433 12.08 -15.92 35.79
CA ARG A 433 11.28 -16.13 37.00
C ARG A 433 10.10 -15.16 37.05
N GLU A 434 10.29 -13.90 36.69
CA GLU A 434 9.23 -12.90 36.68
C GLU A 434 8.15 -13.22 35.63
N GLN A 435 8.57 -13.63 34.43
CA GLN A 435 7.67 -14.12 33.39
C GLN A 435 6.87 -15.33 33.90
N ALA A 436 7.54 -16.34 34.43
CA ALA A 436 6.89 -17.54 34.94
C ALA A 436 5.93 -17.22 36.10
N ARG A 437 6.28 -16.27 36.97
CA ARG A 437 5.42 -15.82 38.08
C ARG A 437 4.12 -15.19 37.56
N LEU A 438 4.20 -14.32 36.55
CA LEU A 438 3.02 -13.66 35.96
C LEU A 438 2.15 -14.65 35.17
N ASP A 439 2.77 -15.56 34.42
CA ASP A 439 2.06 -16.60 33.68
C ASP A 439 1.30 -17.55 34.63
N ASN A 440 1.92 -17.94 35.75
CA ASN A 440 1.27 -18.74 36.80
C ASN A 440 0.18 -17.97 37.56
N ALA A 441 0.33 -16.66 37.76
CA ALA A 441 -0.72 -15.85 38.40
C ALA A 441 -1.98 -15.76 37.51
N LEU A 442 -1.83 -15.73 36.19
CA LEU A 442 -2.96 -15.70 35.25
C LEU A 442 -3.81 -16.98 35.31
N THR A 443 -3.22 -18.13 35.65
CA THR A 443 -3.92 -19.42 35.72
C THR A 443 -4.74 -19.60 37.00
N LEU A 444 -4.60 -18.74 38.01
CA LEU A 444 -5.28 -18.87 39.30
C LEU A 444 -6.74 -18.40 39.33
N ALA A 445 -7.22 -17.72 38.28
CA ALA A 445 -8.60 -17.22 38.27
C ALA A 445 -9.61 -18.36 38.06
N ASP A 446 -10.73 -18.30 38.82
CA ASP A 446 -11.84 -19.23 38.69
C ASP A 446 -12.65 -18.94 37.40
N ASP A 447 -12.34 -19.68 36.34
CA ASP A 447 -12.99 -19.56 35.05
C ASP A 447 -14.49 -19.90 35.10
N GLU A 448 -14.94 -20.74 36.02
CA GLU A 448 -16.35 -21.09 36.15
C GLU A 448 -17.15 -19.93 36.75
N ALA A 449 -16.62 -19.30 37.81
CA ALA A 449 -17.25 -18.12 38.41
C ALA A 449 -17.31 -16.95 37.43
N VAL A 450 -16.24 -16.72 36.65
CA VAL A 450 -16.23 -15.68 35.60
C VAL A 450 -17.29 -15.96 34.53
N LYS A 451 -17.39 -17.20 34.03
CA LYS A 451 -18.42 -17.59 33.05
C LYS A 451 -19.84 -17.36 33.57
N LYS A 452 -20.11 -17.80 34.81
CA LYS A 452 -21.42 -17.58 35.46
C LYS A 452 -21.75 -16.08 35.56
N GLY A 453 -20.77 -15.24 35.92
CA GLY A 453 -20.95 -13.79 35.98
C GLY A 453 -21.31 -13.15 34.64
N TRP A 454 -20.66 -13.55 33.55
CA TRP A 454 -21.01 -13.06 32.21
C TRP A 454 -22.39 -13.53 31.74
N ILE A 455 -22.78 -14.77 32.04
CA ILE A 455 -24.12 -15.29 31.72
C ILE A 455 -25.20 -14.49 32.46
N ILE A 456 -25.01 -14.25 33.77
CA ILE A 456 -25.95 -13.47 34.59
C ILE A 456 -26.02 -12.02 34.09
N LEU A 457 -24.88 -11.41 33.77
CA LEU A 457 -24.84 -10.05 33.22
C LEU A 457 -25.58 -9.96 31.88
N ALA A 458 -25.34 -10.91 30.97
CA ALA A 458 -26.02 -10.97 29.68
C ALA A 458 -27.54 -11.17 29.83
N ALA A 459 -27.97 -12.04 30.75
CA ALA A 459 -29.38 -12.24 31.06
C ALA A 459 -30.02 -10.96 31.62
N ALA A 460 -29.35 -10.26 32.55
CA ALA A 460 -29.82 -9.01 33.12
C ALA A 460 -29.97 -7.91 32.05
N VAL A 461 -28.98 -7.76 31.16
CA VAL A 461 -29.03 -6.82 30.03
C VAL A 461 -30.15 -7.20 29.06
N GLY A 462 -30.32 -8.49 28.75
CA GLY A 462 -31.41 -8.97 27.90
C GLY A 462 -32.79 -8.69 28.49
N ILE A 463 -33.00 -8.92 29.79
CA ILE A 463 -34.24 -8.58 30.49
C ILE A 463 -34.48 -7.07 30.47
N ALA A 464 -33.45 -6.26 30.76
CA ALA A 464 -33.54 -4.81 30.71
C ALA A 464 -33.92 -4.31 29.30
N PHE A 465 -33.37 -4.92 28.26
CA PHE A 465 -33.72 -4.62 26.87
C PHE A 465 -35.18 -4.98 26.54
N VAL A 466 -35.65 -6.16 26.96
CA VAL A 466 -37.07 -6.54 26.79
C VAL A 466 -38.01 -5.59 27.53
N LEU A 467 -37.66 -5.19 28.76
CA LEU A 467 -38.43 -4.22 29.53
C LEU A 467 -38.43 -2.84 28.87
N LEU A 468 -37.30 -2.41 28.29
CA LEU A 468 -37.21 -1.16 27.52
C LEU A 468 -38.13 -1.20 26.29
N VAL A 469 -38.08 -2.28 25.51
CA VAL A 469 -38.95 -2.47 24.33
C VAL A 469 -40.42 -2.48 24.75
N PHE A 470 -40.75 -3.18 25.84
CA PHE A 470 -42.11 -3.21 26.37
C PHE A 470 -42.56 -1.82 26.85
N LEU A 471 -41.69 -1.06 27.52
CA LEU A 471 -41.96 0.32 27.94
C LEU A 471 -42.21 1.23 26.74
N ILE A 472 -41.38 1.14 25.69
CA ILE A 472 -41.57 1.90 24.44
C ILE A 472 -42.90 1.52 23.78
N ALA A 473 -43.21 0.23 23.69
CA ALA A 473 -44.48 -0.24 23.15
C ALA A 473 -45.70 0.20 23.98
N TRP A 474 -45.56 0.24 25.31
CA TRP A 474 -46.60 0.70 26.23
C TRP A 474 -46.82 2.21 26.13
N LEU A 475 -45.74 2.99 26.08
CA LEU A 475 -45.79 4.45 25.85
C LEU A 475 -46.32 4.80 24.45
N GLY A 476 -46.01 4.00 23.43
CA GLY A 476 -46.57 4.16 22.07
C GLY A 476 -48.04 3.75 21.95
N ARG A 477 -48.63 3.13 22.98
CA ARG A 477 -50.04 2.71 23.02
C ARG A 477 -50.94 3.72 23.74
N SER A 478 -50.42 4.86 24.19
CA SER A 478 -51.27 5.99 24.57
C SER A 478 -52.03 6.47 23.34
N GLU A 479 -53.34 6.34 23.40
CA GLU A 479 -54.33 6.57 22.33
C GLU A 479 -54.03 7.85 21.51
N PRO A 480 -54.20 7.83 20.17
CA PRO A 480 -54.30 9.07 19.43
C PRO A 480 -55.49 9.87 20.01
N PRO A 481 -55.38 11.20 20.16
CA PRO A 481 -56.47 12.00 20.68
C PRO A 481 -57.73 11.74 19.84
N ILE A 482 -58.81 11.42 20.55
CA ILE A 482 -60.13 11.09 20.02
C ILE A 482 -60.54 12.19 19.03
N GLY A 483 -60.60 11.87 17.73
CA GLY A 483 -61.13 12.77 16.70
C GLY A 483 -60.44 12.83 15.33
N MET A 484 -59.44 11.98 15.01
CA MET A 484 -58.79 11.99 13.68
C MET A 484 -58.98 10.67 12.91
N ASN A 485 -59.42 10.76 11.67
CA ASN A 485 -59.53 9.64 10.73
C ASN A 485 -58.14 9.05 10.42
N THR A 486 -58.05 7.74 10.28
CA THR A 486 -56.80 6.98 10.06
C THR A 486 -56.02 7.39 8.80
N SER A 487 -56.65 8.10 7.86
CA SER A 487 -55.98 8.65 6.67
C SER A 487 -55.23 9.97 6.90
N GLU A 488 -55.51 10.71 7.98
CA GLU A 488 -54.81 11.97 8.30
C GLU A 488 -53.61 11.74 9.24
N ALA A 489 -53.68 10.74 10.12
CA ALA A 489 -52.58 10.40 11.02
C ALA A 489 -51.33 9.86 10.29
N VAL A 490 -51.52 9.13 9.18
CA VAL A 490 -50.40 8.62 8.37
C VAL A 490 -49.74 9.75 7.55
N ASN A 491 -50.50 10.76 7.11
CA ASN A 491 -49.93 11.91 6.41
C ASN A 491 -49.22 12.89 7.36
N LEU A 492 -49.65 13.03 8.62
CA LEU A 492 -48.92 13.87 9.58
C LEU A 492 -47.58 13.24 10.02
N ALA A 493 -47.50 11.91 10.10
CA ALA A 493 -46.27 11.19 10.46
C ALA A 493 -45.24 11.11 9.31
N PHE A 494 -45.67 11.26 8.05
CA PHE A 494 -44.76 11.27 6.90
C PHE A 494 -44.39 12.67 6.40
N VAL A 495 -45.12 13.73 6.78
CA VAL A 495 -44.87 15.11 6.32
C VAL A 495 -44.14 15.97 7.36
N ASN A 496 -44.21 15.66 8.66
CA ASN A 496 -43.44 16.38 9.67
C ASN A 496 -42.24 15.55 10.16
N GLY A 497 -41.15 15.63 9.39
CA GLY A 497 -39.82 15.21 9.81
C GLY A 497 -39.24 16.11 10.91
N GLU A 498 -39.90 16.19 12.06
CA GLU A 498 -39.43 16.94 13.24
C GLU A 498 -39.65 16.15 14.52
N ALA A 499 -38.84 15.11 14.71
CA ALA A 499 -38.69 14.41 15.99
C ALA A 499 -37.21 14.34 16.43
N TYR A 500 -36.47 15.43 16.19
CA TYR A 500 -35.09 15.62 16.69
C TYR A 500 -34.85 17.05 17.19
N ARG A 501 -35.80 17.63 17.94
CA ARG A 501 -35.54 18.84 18.75
C ARG A 501 -36.36 18.82 20.03
N PHE A 502 -35.98 17.97 20.97
CA PHE A 502 -36.56 17.99 22.32
C PHE A 502 -35.51 17.79 23.42
N PHE A 503 -34.31 18.34 23.26
CA PHE A 503 -33.44 18.71 24.38
C PHE A 503 -32.54 19.89 23.95
N GLY A 504 -32.68 21.02 24.64
CA GLY A 504 -31.73 22.13 24.55
C GLY A 504 -32.34 23.49 24.22
N ASN A 505 -33.01 24.12 25.18
CA ASN A 505 -33.02 25.58 25.29
C ASN A 505 -33.23 25.97 26.76
N TYR A 506 -32.13 26.24 27.46
CA TYR A 506 -32.10 27.13 28.62
C TYR A 506 -31.78 28.55 28.10
N PRO A 507 -32.37 29.61 28.68
CA PRO A 507 -32.20 30.97 28.19
C PRO A 507 -30.96 31.65 28.81
N GLY A 508 -30.19 32.39 28.01
CA GLY A 508 -29.16 33.28 28.53
C GLY A 508 -28.26 33.97 27.50
N PHE A 509 -28.60 35.22 27.18
CA PHE A 509 -27.71 36.33 26.71
C PHE A 509 -27.30 36.40 25.21
N PRO A 510 -27.05 37.63 24.68
CA PRO A 510 -27.84 38.17 23.57
C PRO A 510 -27.02 38.72 22.37
N ALA A 511 -27.80 39.03 21.33
CA ALA A 511 -27.53 39.85 20.14
C ALA A 511 -26.55 39.27 19.10
#